data_AF-A0AAW9B8V0-F1
#
_entry.id   AF-A0AAW9B8V0-F1
#
_cell.length_a   1.000
_cell.length_b   1.000
_cell.length_c   1.000
_cell.angle_alpha   90.00
_cell.angle_beta   90.00
_cell.angle_gamma   90.00
#
_symmetry.space_group_name_H-M   'P 1'
#
loop_
_entity.id
_entity.type
_entity.pdbx_description
1 polymer ?
#
loop_
_entity_poly.entity_id
_entity_poly.type
_entity_poly.pdbx_seq_one_letter_code
_entity_poly.pdbx_strand_id
1 'polypeptide(L)'
;QLEQSFADFCSAPKNDVEPVQQQWHRTMLAWMALQGQERGPATALEQSWNVQFWPDKKNTTGRKMSALTKADKVWTVEEISTQSVTVQGLGALEWLLYDDASTLNTNSNVCESGVAIAENLHDKAQIIANSWAENPWKSLQKTEWESEYISLLSNQLEYSMKKLSRPLAKIGHPRPYFSESWRSETSLSNL
;
A
#
# COMPACT_ATOMS: atom_id res chain seq x y z
N GLN A 1 -10.04 4.54 -9.30
CA GLN A 1 -9.05 4.83 -10.37
C GLN A 1 -8.07 3.69 -10.54
N LEU A 2 -7.30 3.31 -9.51
CA LEU A 2 -6.36 2.18 -9.60
C LEU A 2 -7.05 0.85 -9.93
N GLU A 3 -8.13 0.52 -9.22
CA GLU A 3 -8.98 -0.65 -9.51
C GLU A 3 -9.41 -0.70 -10.98
N GLN A 4 -10.04 0.36 -11.49
CA GLN A 4 -10.42 0.46 -12.90
C GLN A 4 -9.22 0.27 -13.84
N SER A 5 -8.07 0.88 -13.53
CA SER A 5 -6.86 0.72 -14.35
C SER A 5 -6.34 -0.71 -14.38
N PHE A 6 -6.51 -1.48 -13.30
CA PHE A 6 -6.21 -2.91 -13.26
C PHE A 6 -7.22 -3.71 -14.09
N ALA A 7 -8.51 -3.41 -13.99
CA ALA A 7 -9.55 -4.07 -14.78
C ALA A 7 -9.36 -3.81 -16.29
N ASP A 8 -9.03 -2.57 -16.67
CA ASP A 8 -8.71 -2.19 -18.04
C ASP A 8 -7.46 -2.94 -18.54
N PHE A 9 -6.41 -3.01 -17.71
CA PHE A 9 -5.20 -3.77 -18.02
C PHE A 9 -5.47 -5.26 -18.23
N CYS A 10 -6.33 -5.88 -17.40
CA CYS A 10 -6.64 -7.31 -17.51
C CYS A 10 -7.57 -7.66 -18.68
N SER A 11 -8.40 -6.71 -19.13
CA SER A 11 -9.31 -6.89 -20.27
C SER A 11 -8.69 -6.53 -21.62
N ALA A 12 -7.64 -5.70 -21.64
CA ALA A 12 -6.93 -5.33 -22.86
C ALA A 12 -6.01 -6.45 -23.38
N PRO A 13 -5.71 -6.48 -24.70
CA PRO A 13 -4.61 -7.30 -25.22
C PRO A 13 -3.31 -6.91 -24.50
N LYS A 14 -2.71 -7.87 -23.79
CA LYS A 14 -1.66 -7.70 -22.77
C LYS A 14 -0.31 -7.16 -23.29
N ASN A 15 -0.28 -5.91 -23.73
CA ASN A 15 0.91 -5.29 -24.33
C ASN A 15 1.37 -4.00 -23.65
N ASP A 16 0.56 -3.38 -22.79
CA ASP A 16 0.93 -2.11 -22.15
C ASP A 16 0.59 -2.09 -20.65
N VAL A 17 1.62 -2.17 -19.82
CA VAL A 17 1.54 -2.12 -18.35
C VAL A 17 1.74 -0.70 -17.81
N GLU A 18 2.15 0.24 -18.66
CA GLU A 18 2.54 1.58 -18.23
C GLU A 18 1.38 2.36 -17.57
N PRO A 19 0.14 2.36 -18.09
CA PRO A 19 -0.96 3.10 -17.48
C PRO A 19 -1.27 2.66 -16.04
N VAL A 20 -1.28 1.35 -15.79
CA VAL A 20 -1.56 0.80 -14.46
C VAL A 20 -0.40 1.02 -13.49
N GLN A 21 0.84 0.97 -13.98
CA GLN A 21 2.02 1.35 -13.19
C GLN A 21 2.01 2.84 -12.80
N GLN A 22 1.71 3.73 -13.73
CA GLN A 22 1.57 5.17 -13.45
C GLN A 22 0.44 5.43 -12.44
N GLN A 23 -0.70 4.76 -12.60
CA GLN A 23 -1.82 4.91 -11.68
C GLN A 23 -1.48 4.35 -10.29
N TRP A 24 -0.76 3.24 -10.20
CA TRP A 24 -0.26 2.71 -8.94
C TRP A 24 0.64 3.72 -8.23
N HIS A 25 1.58 4.34 -8.97
CA HIS A 25 2.47 5.36 -8.39
C HIS A 25 1.70 6.59 -7.89
N ARG A 26 0.70 7.06 -8.63
CA ARG A 26 -0.19 8.16 -8.17
C ARG A 26 -0.93 7.80 -6.90
N THR A 27 -1.45 6.58 -6.81
CA THR A 27 -2.14 6.11 -5.59
C THR A 27 -1.16 5.97 -4.42
N MET A 28 0.06 5.51 -4.68
CA MET A 28 1.13 5.46 -3.68
C MET A 28 1.46 6.85 -3.13
N LEU A 29 1.66 7.86 -4.00
CA LEU A 29 1.89 9.25 -3.59
C LEU A 29 0.71 9.84 -2.80
N ALA A 30 -0.53 9.55 -3.20
CA ALA A 30 -1.70 10.00 -2.45
C ALA A 30 -1.75 9.42 -1.03
N TRP A 31 -1.29 8.17 -0.86
CA TRP A 31 -1.19 7.53 0.45
C TRP A 31 -0.10 8.15 1.35
N MET A 32 0.98 8.70 0.77
CA MET A 32 2.09 9.29 1.55
C MET A 32 1.65 10.39 2.51
N ALA A 33 0.66 11.20 2.13
CA ALA A 33 0.12 12.25 2.98
C ALA A 33 -0.53 11.73 4.28
N LEU A 34 -0.94 10.46 4.31
CA LEU A 34 -1.57 9.78 5.45
C LEU A 34 -0.64 8.79 6.13
N GLN A 35 0.56 8.58 5.59
CA GLN A 35 1.46 7.57 6.07
C GLN A 35 2.10 7.97 7.41
N GLY A 36 2.26 7.00 8.31
CA GLY A 36 2.80 7.27 9.64
C GLY A 36 1.83 8.04 10.55
N GLN A 37 0.61 8.24 10.09
CA GLN A 37 -0.47 8.77 10.91
C GLN A 37 -0.85 7.75 11.98
N GLU A 38 -0.69 8.13 13.25
CA GLU A 38 -1.10 7.33 14.42
C GLU A 38 -2.15 8.04 15.28
N ARG A 39 -2.82 9.07 14.72
CA ARG A 39 -3.86 9.84 15.39
C ARG A 39 -5.10 9.98 14.50
N GLY A 40 -6.24 10.27 15.09
CA GLY A 40 -7.52 10.36 14.37
C GLY A 40 -8.42 9.13 14.61
N PRO A 41 -9.38 8.88 13.71
CA PRO A 41 -10.39 7.84 13.91
C PRO A 41 -9.75 6.44 13.96
N ALA A 42 -10.04 5.66 15.00
CA ALA A 42 -9.47 4.32 15.19
C ALA A 42 -9.73 3.40 13.98
N THR A 43 -10.94 3.45 13.43
CA THR A 43 -11.34 2.68 12.24
C THR A 43 -10.50 2.98 11.00
N ALA A 44 -10.02 4.22 10.84
CA ALA A 44 -9.10 4.59 9.77
C ALA A 44 -7.69 4.05 10.05
N LEU A 45 -7.20 4.22 11.28
CA LEU A 45 -5.86 3.78 11.70
C LEU A 45 -5.68 2.27 11.56
N GLU A 46 -6.74 1.50 11.83
CA GLU A 46 -6.76 0.04 11.67
C GLU A 46 -6.51 -0.41 10.21
N GLN A 47 -6.88 0.42 9.22
CA GLN A 47 -6.69 0.08 7.80
C GLN A 47 -5.28 0.34 7.29
N SER A 48 -4.43 1.07 8.02
CA SER A 48 -3.11 1.49 7.54
C SER A 48 -2.24 0.32 7.06
N TRP A 49 -2.27 -0.81 7.78
CA TRP A 49 -1.54 -2.01 7.40
C TRP A 49 -2.15 -2.73 6.19
N ASN A 50 -3.47 -2.67 6.02
CA ASN A 50 -4.16 -3.22 4.84
C ASN A 50 -3.88 -2.40 3.58
N VAL A 51 -3.77 -1.07 3.71
CA VAL A 51 -3.36 -0.19 2.61
C VAL A 51 -1.89 -0.43 2.27
N GLN A 52 -1.03 -0.52 3.28
CA GLN A 52 0.39 -0.73 3.07
C GLN A 52 1.09 -1.42 4.24
N PHE A 53 1.61 -2.62 3.98
CA PHE A 53 2.49 -3.33 4.90
C PHE A 53 3.95 -2.83 4.77
N TRP A 54 4.36 -1.89 5.62
CA TRP A 54 5.75 -1.43 5.71
C TRP A 54 6.15 -1.14 7.16
N PRO A 55 7.37 -1.51 7.61
CA PRO A 55 8.49 -2.08 6.85
C PRO A 55 8.44 -3.60 6.67
N ASP A 56 8.76 -4.08 5.46
CA ASP A 56 8.86 -5.51 5.16
C ASP A 56 10.30 -6.03 5.14
N LYS A 57 10.86 -6.19 6.35
CA LYS A 57 12.28 -6.53 6.58
C LYS A 57 12.72 -7.87 5.97
N LYS A 58 11.79 -8.74 5.59
CA LYS A 58 12.05 -10.15 5.19
C LYS A 58 11.41 -10.50 3.84
N ASN A 59 11.05 -9.51 3.04
CA ASN A 59 10.34 -9.71 1.78
C ASN A 59 9.14 -10.69 1.94
N THR A 60 8.36 -10.48 2.98
CA THR A 60 7.18 -11.25 3.34
C THR A 60 6.10 -11.10 2.28
N THR A 61 5.89 -9.90 1.74
CA THR A 61 4.97 -9.66 0.63
C THR A 61 5.36 -10.51 -0.58
N GLY A 62 6.63 -10.50 -1.00
CA GLY A 62 7.05 -11.30 -2.16
C GLY A 62 6.85 -12.80 -1.95
N ARG A 63 7.21 -13.33 -0.77
CA ARG A 63 7.01 -14.75 -0.44
C ARG A 63 5.53 -15.14 -0.41
N LYS A 64 4.67 -14.30 0.16
CA LYS A 64 3.24 -14.58 0.30
C LYS A 64 2.50 -14.40 -1.02
N MET A 65 2.82 -13.37 -1.80
CA MET A 65 2.28 -13.17 -3.14
C MET A 65 2.68 -14.30 -4.09
N SER A 66 3.94 -14.73 -4.06
CA SER A 66 4.40 -15.89 -4.85
C SER A 66 3.63 -17.18 -4.51
N ALA A 67 3.20 -17.35 -3.26
CA ALA A 67 2.39 -18.48 -2.85
C ALA A 67 0.91 -18.32 -3.28
N LEU A 68 0.38 -17.10 -3.13
CA LEU A 68 -1.01 -16.76 -3.48
C LEU A 68 -1.28 -16.94 -4.97
N THR A 69 -0.37 -16.49 -5.84
CA THR A 69 -0.51 -16.58 -7.30
C THR A 69 -0.30 -17.99 -7.85
N LYS A 70 0.29 -18.91 -7.07
CA LYS A 70 0.43 -20.32 -7.44
C LYS A 70 -0.80 -21.18 -7.10
N ALA A 71 -1.79 -20.64 -6.41
CA ALA A 71 -2.95 -21.40 -5.95
C ALA A 71 -3.93 -21.82 -7.07
N ASP A 72 -3.61 -21.55 -8.35
CA ASP A 72 -4.46 -21.75 -9.54
C ASP A 72 -5.93 -21.42 -9.30
N LYS A 73 -6.15 -20.24 -8.73
CA LYS A 73 -7.45 -19.76 -8.27
C LYS A 73 -7.55 -18.27 -8.56
N VAL A 74 -8.74 -17.83 -8.95
CA VAL A 74 -9.13 -16.41 -8.92
C VAL A 74 -9.58 -16.07 -7.51
N TRP A 75 -8.87 -15.17 -6.85
CA TRP A 75 -9.24 -14.68 -5.52
C TRP A 75 -10.30 -13.59 -5.63
N THR A 76 -11.34 -13.65 -4.79
CA THR A 76 -12.34 -12.58 -4.72
C THR A 76 -11.91 -11.47 -3.75
N VAL A 77 -12.55 -10.31 -3.83
CA VAL A 77 -12.31 -9.18 -2.91
C VAL A 77 -12.54 -9.60 -1.44
N GLU A 78 -13.60 -10.37 -1.17
CA GLU A 78 -13.92 -10.86 0.17
C GLU A 78 -12.82 -11.78 0.68
N GLU A 79 -12.34 -12.70 -0.16
CA GLU A 79 -11.28 -13.62 0.22
C GLU A 79 -9.97 -12.88 0.50
N ILE A 80 -9.57 -11.95 -0.37
CA ILE A 80 -8.39 -11.10 -0.17
C ILE A 80 -8.51 -10.30 1.14
N SER A 81 -9.69 -9.76 1.45
CA SER A 81 -9.91 -8.96 2.66
C SER A 81 -9.62 -9.74 3.95
N THR A 82 -9.80 -11.07 3.93
CA THR A 82 -9.52 -11.98 5.05
C THR A 82 -8.08 -12.53 5.07
N GLN A 83 -7.31 -12.34 4.00
CA GLN A 83 -5.92 -12.76 3.95
C GLN A 83 -5.01 -11.87 4.80
N SER A 84 -3.76 -12.29 4.96
CA SER A 84 -2.73 -11.44 5.58
C SER A 84 -2.60 -10.09 4.84
N VAL A 85 -2.43 -9.01 5.58
CA VAL A 85 -2.10 -7.67 5.04
C VAL A 85 -0.92 -7.66 4.06
N THR A 86 -0.03 -8.67 4.15
CA THR A 86 1.14 -8.81 3.26
C THR A 86 0.79 -9.14 1.81
N VAL A 87 -0.44 -9.61 1.54
CA VAL A 87 -0.96 -9.87 0.19
C VAL A 87 -2.10 -8.92 -0.20
N GLN A 88 -2.29 -7.85 0.59
CA GLN A 88 -3.26 -6.81 0.32
C GLN A 88 -2.54 -5.50 -0.05
N GLY A 89 -3.32 -4.54 -0.55
CA GLY A 89 -2.91 -3.15 -0.66
C GLY A 89 -1.77 -2.90 -1.65
N LEU A 90 -1.12 -1.74 -1.47
CA LEU A 90 -0.17 -1.17 -2.43
C LEU A 90 1.07 -2.05 -2.62
N GLY A 91 1.55 -2.72 -1.57
CA GLY A 91 2.72 -3.60 -1.66
C GLY A 91 2.46 -4.87 -2.48
N ALA A 92 1.25 -5.44 -2.37
CA ALA A 92 0.86 -6.60 -3.16
C ALA A 92 0.68 -6.23 -4.65
N LEU A 93 0.06 -5.08 -4.93
CA LEU A 93 -0.09 -4.56 -6.28
C LEU A 93 1.28 -4.18 -6.89
N GLU A 94 2.20 -3.65 -6.10
CA GLU A 94 3.57 -3.42 -6.54
C GLU A 94 4.26 -4.73 -6.95
N TRP A 95 4.13 -5.78 -6.13
CA TRP A 95 4.68 -7.09 -6.47
C TRP A 95 4.13 -7.60 -7.80
N LEU A 96 2.83 -7.47 -8.03
CA LEU A 96 2.20 -7.90 -9.28
C LEU A 96 2.73 -7.15 -10.51
N LEU A 97 2.97 -5.85 -10.37
CA LEU A 97 3.34 -4.96 -11.48
C LEU A 97 4.84 -4.92 -11.80
N TYR A 98 5.70 -5.21 -10.81
CA TYR A 98 7.14 -4.93 -10.91
C TYR A 98 8.06 -6.10 -10.56
N ASP A 99 7.58 -7.15 -9.88
CA ASP A 99 8.42 -8.28 -9.48
C ASP A 99 8.50 -9.33 -10.61
N ASP A 100 9.71 -9.75 -10.98
CA ASP A 100 9.95 -10.74 -12.05
C ASP A 100 9.24 -12.09 -11.82
N ALA A 101 8.95 -12.42 -10.56
CA ALA A 101 8.22 -13.64 -10.22
C ALA A 101 6.70 -13.54 -10.48
N SER A 102 6.19 -12.34 -10.79
CA SER A 102 4.79 -12.13 -11.13
C SER A 102 4.46 -12.68 -12.52
N THR A 103 3.31 -13.35 -12.62
CA THR A 103 2.76 -13.83 -13.90
C THR A 103 1.54 -13.02 -14.36
N LEU A 104 1.36 -11.79 -13.85
CA LEU A 104 0.26 -10.90 -14.18
C LEU A 104 0.01 -10.81 -15.71
N ASN A 105 1.09 -10.64 -16.47
CA ASN A 105 1.06 -10.49 -17.93
C ASN A 105 0.74 -11.78 -18.70
N THR A 106 0.79 -12.95 -18.07
CA THR A 106 0.66 -14.24 -18.78
C THR A 106 -0.44 -15.14 -18.21
N ASN A 107 -0.84 -14.93 -16.96
CA ASN A 107 -1.85 -15.72 -16.26
C ASN A 107 -3.09 -14.85 -16.00
N SER A 108 -4.24 -15.23 -16.59
CA SER A 108 -5.51 -14.53 -16.39
C SER A 108 -5.97 -14.57 -14.94
N ASN A 109 -5.83 -15.71 -14.24
CA ASN A 109 -6.27 -15.83 -12.85
C ASN A 109 -5.51 -14.90 -11.92
N VAL A 110 -4.21 -14.71 -12.17
CA VAL A 110 -3.38 -13.75 -11.43
C VAL A 110 -3.78 -12.31 -11.74
N CYS A 111 -4.13 -12.01 -12.99
CA CYS A 111 -4.64 -10.70 -13.37
C CYS A 111 -5.95 -10.35 -12.65
N GLU A 112 -6.94 -11.25 -12.72
CA GLU A 112 -8.22 -11.08 -12.03
C GLU A 112 -8.04 -10.98 -10.51
N SER A 113 -7.11 -11.76 -9.92
CA SER A 113 -6.76 -11.62 -8.50
C SER A 113 -6.13 -10.26 -8.18
N GLY A 114 -5.39 -9.66 -9.13
CA GLY A 114 -4.88 -8.30 -9.01
C GLY A 114 -5.99 -7.25 -8.98
N VAL A 115 -7.04 -7.43 -9.78
CA VAL A 115 -8.25 -6.59 -9.73
C VAL A 115 -8.89 -6.68 -8.35
N ALA A 116 -9.09 -7.88 -7.81
CA ALA A 116 -9.65 -8.08 -6.47
C ALA A 116 -8.81 -7.43 -5.34
N ILE A 117 -7.48 -7.45 -5.45
CA ILE A 117 -6.61 -6.74 -4.50
C ILE A 117 -6.78 -5.22 -4.61
N ALA A 118 -6.92 -4.69 -5.82
CA ALA A 118 -7.13 -3.27 -6.06
C ALA A 118 -8.53 -2.80 -5.58
N GLU A 119 -9.55 -3.64 -5.73
CA GLU A 119 -10.89 -3.43 -5.19
C GLU A 119 -10.88 -3.41 -3.65
N ASN A 120 -10.24 -4.39 -3.00
CA ASN A 120 -10.11 -4.39 -1.54
C ASN A 120 -9.35 -3.14 -1.03
N LEU A 121 -8.35 -2.66 -1.78
CA LEU A 121 -7.68 -1.40 -1.46
C LEU A 121 -8.63 -0.21 -1.61
N HIS A 122 -9.48 -0.18 -2.63
CA HIS A 122 -10.52 0.84 -2.79
C HIS A 122 -11.48 0.85 -1.60
N ASP A 123 -11.97 -0.33 -1.17
CA ASP A 123 -12.85 -0.46 -0.01
C ASP A 123 -12.18 0.07 1.27
N LYS A 124 -10.89 -0.27 1.50
CA LYS A 124 -10.16 0.22 2.67
C LYS A 124 -9.98 1.73 2.63
N ALA A 125 -9.70 2.29 1.44
CA ALA A 125 -9.63 3.73 1.25
C ALA A 125 -10.98 4.41 1.53
N GLN A 126 -12.10 3.78 1.15
CA GLN A 126 -13.43 4.30 1.43
C GLN A 126 -13.76 4.27 2.93
N ILE A 127 -13.35 3.22 3.65
CA ILE A 127 -13.46 3.17 5.12
C ILE A 127 -12.69 4.34 5.73
N ILE A 128 -11.43 4.55 5.33
CA ILE A 128 -10.62 5.66 5.83
C ILE A 128 -11.32 7.01 5.53
N ALA A 129 -11.75 7.24 4.30
CA ALA A 129 -12.40 8.48 3.90
C ALA A 129 -13.69 8.74 4.71
N ASN A 130 -14.52 7.72 4.88
CA ASN A 130 -15.76 7.81 5.66
C ASN A 130 -15.47 8.10 7.14
N SER A 131 -14.46 7.48 7.72
CA SER A 131 -14.06 7.73 9.10
C SER A 131 -13.58 9.16 9.35
N TRP A 132 -13.01 9.80 8.35
CA TRP A 132 -12.57 11.20 8.39
C TRP A 132 -13.65 12.21 7.96
N ALA A 133 -14.82 11.75 7.51
CA ALA A 133 -15.91 12.63 7.10
C ALA A 133 -16.42 13.51 8.26
N GLU A 134 -16.33 13.00 9.48
CA GLU A 134 -16.53 13.77 10.69
C GLU A 134 -15.19 14.15 11.31
N ASN A 135 -15.00 15.43 11.63
CA ASN A 135 -13.78 15.88 12.29
C ASN A 135 -13.74 15.32 13.74
N PRO A 136 -12.84 14.35 14.04
CA PRO A 136 -12.79 13.70 15.36
C PRO A 136 -12.35 14.66 16.47
N TRP A 137 -11.84 15.84 16.11
CA TRP A 137 -11.29 16.82 17.03
C TRP A 137 -12.23 17.99 17.29
N LYS A 138 -13.43 17.98 16.70
CA LYS A 138 -14.38 19.11 16.80
C LYS A 138 -14.77 19.47 18.23
N SER A 139 -14.81 18.49 19.13
CA SER A 139 -15.15 18.68 20.54
C SER A 139 -13.96 18.94 21.46
N LEU A 140 -12.73 18.90 20.94
CA LEU A 140 -11.54 19.11 21.74
C LEU A 140 -11.37 20.57 22.13
N GLN A 141 -10.88 20.80 23.34
CA GLN A 141 -10.40 22.11 23.74
C GLN A 141 -9.14 22.47 22.96
N LYS A 142 -8.83 23.77 22.89
CA LYS A 142 -7.68 24.29 22.13
C LYS A 142 -6.38 23.56 22.46
N THR A 143 -6.08 23.35 23.74
CA THR A 143 -4.86 22.69 24.21
C THR A 143 -4.79 21.22 23.80
N GLU A 144 -5.94 20.54 23.77
CA GLU A 144 -6.03 19.14 23.35
C GLU A 144 -5.83 19.01 21.84
N TRP A 145 -6.49 19.86 21.05
CA TRP A 145 -6.30 19.92 19.61
C TRP A 145 -4.86 20.29 19.21
N GLU A 146 -4.23 21.25 19.88
CA GLU A 146 -2.82 21.61 19.63
C GLU A 146 -1.88 20.43 19.91
N SER A 147 -2.13 19.67 20.99
CA SER A 147 -1.37 18.46 21.31
C SER A 147 -1.55 17.38 20.23
N GLU A 148 -2.78 17.15 19.77
CA GLU A 148 -3.07 16.25 18.65
C GLU A 148 -2.31 16.70 17.41
N TYR A 149 -2.40 17.96 17.03
CA TYR A 149 -1.76 18.52 15.84
C TYR A 149 -0.22 18.38 15.87
N ILE A 150 0.43 18.66 17.00
CA ILE A 150 1.87 18.46 17.15
C ILE A 150 2.23 16.98 17.05
N SER A 151 1.40 16.10 17.61
CA SER A 151 1.61 14.64 17.53
C SER A 151 1.54 14.13 16.09
N LEU A 152 0.58 14.63 15.29
CA LEU A 152 0.46 14.32 13.87
C LEU A 152 1.75 14.62 13.10
N LEU A 153 2.23 15.85 13.22
CA LEU A 153 3.43 16.32 12.52
C LEU A 153 4.67 15.54 12.98
N SER A 154 4.77 15.29 14.28
CA SER A 154 5.89 14.55 14.87
C SER A 154 5.93 13.11 14.36
N ASN A 155 4.77 12.45 14.26
CA ASN A 155 4.65 11.07 13.78
C ASN A 155 5.00 10.96 12.29
N GLN A 156 4.49 11.88 11.45
CA GLN A 156 4.86 11.91 10.03
C GLN A 156 6.35 12.14 9.84
N LEU A 157 6.95 13.10 10.56
CA LEU A 157 8.39 13.35 10.49
C LEU A 157 9.19 12.12 10.91
N GLU A 158 8.83 11.48 12.03
CA GLU A 158 9.50 10.26 12.48
C GLU A 158 9.38 9.15 11.43
N TYR A 159 8.23 9.04 10.76
CA TYR A 159 8.03 8.06 9.69
C TYR A 159 8.90 8.33 8.47
N SER A 160 8.94 9.56 7.95
CA SER A 160 9.84 9.95 6.85
C SER A 160 11.31 9.73 7.22
N MET A 161 11.72 10.06 8.45
CA MET A 161 13.06 9.76 8.95
C MET A 161 13.35 8.25 9.00
N LYS A 162 12.37 7.42 9.38
CA LYS A 162 12.48 5.95 9.36
C LYS A 162 12.65 5.44 7.92
N LYS A 163 11.95 6.02 6.93
CA LYS A 163 12.07 5.64 5.51
C LYS A 163 13.47 5.90 4.96
N LEU A 164 14.12 6.98 5.40
CA LEU A 164 15.50 7.28 5.01
C LEU A 164 16.53 6.45 5.79
N SER A 165 16.39 6.37 7.11
CA SER A 165 17.44 5.79 7.97
C SER A 165 17.47 4.27 7.97
N ARG A 166 16.30 3.60 7.92
CA ARG A 166 16.23 2.14 8.01
C ARG A 166 16.90 1.40 6.85
N PRO A 167 16.74 1.84 5.57
CA PRO A 167 17.42 1.20 4.44
C PRO A 167 18.92 1.49 4.42
N LEU A 168 19.35 2.68 4.83
CA LEU A 168 20.77 3.04 4.89
C LEU A 168 21.52 2.29 6.00
N ALA A 169 20.85 2.03 7.13
CA ALA A 169 21.35 1.24 8.24
C ALA A 169 22.79 1.64 8.66
N LYS A 170 23.74 0.69 8.65
CA LYS A 170 25.16 0.97 8.92
C LYS A 170 25.88 1.25 7.60
N ILE A 171 26.79 2.22 7.59
CA ILE A 171 27.66 2.49 6.44
C ILE A 171 28.35 1.19 5.99
N GLY A 172 28.27 0.88 4.69
CA GLY A 172 28.79 -0.37 4.11
C GLY A 172 27.89 -1.60 4.27
N HIS A 173 26.79 -1.51 5.01
CA HIS A 173 25.85 -2.60 5.24
C HIS A 173 24.38 -2.13 5.11
N PRO A 174 23.96 -1.65 3.93
CA PRO A 174 22.59 -1.23 3.69
C PRO A 174 21.62 -2.42 3.83
N ARG A 175 20.36 -2.11 4.16
CA ARG A 175 19.27 -3.06 4.31
C ARG A 175 18.18 -2.78 3.27
N PRO A 176 18.35 -3.21 2.01
CA PRO A 176 17.51 -2.79 0.89
C PRO A 176 16.01 -3.13 1.09
N TYR A 177 15.67 -4.26 1.73
CA TYR A 177 14.26 -4.62 2.00
C TYR A 177 13.55 -3.70 2.99
N PHE A 178 14.25 -2.82 3.68
CA PHE A 178 13.59 -1.76 4.46
C PHE A 178 13.17 -0.59 3.59
N SER A 179 13.66 -0.48 2.35
CA SER A 179 13.26 0.60 1.45
C SER A 179 11.83 0.36 1.04
N GLU A 180 10.99 1.37 1.22
CA GLU A 180 9.62 1.34 0.71
C GLU A 180 9.64 1.32 -0.82
N SER A 181 8.73 0.58 -1.45
CA SER A 181 8.56 0.62 -2.90
C SER A 181 9.85 0.34 -3.68
N TRP A 182 10.68 -0.57 -3.16
CA TRP A 182 11.98 -0.89 -3.74
C TRP A 182 11.88 -1.64 -5.07
N ARG A 183 10.75 -2.30 -5.34
CA ARG A 183 10.54 -3.05 -6.60
C ARG A 183 10.28 -2.14 -7.77
N SER A 184 9.48 -1.10 -7.52
CA SER A 184 9.22 -0.03 -8.48
C SER A 184 10.34 1.00 -8.56
N GLU A 185 11.36 0.90 -7.70
CA GLU A 185 12.46 1.86 -7.57
C GLU A 185 12.00 3.29 -7.26
N THR A 186 10.82 3.45 -6.64
CA THR A 186 10.21 4.77 -6.36
C THR A 186 10.44 5.27 -4.94
N SER A 187 11.31 4.61 -4.15
CA SER A 187 11.54 4.92 -2.74
C SER A 187 11.84 6.40 -2.45
N LEU A 188 12.63 7.06 -3.31
CA LEU A 188 12.99 8.47 -3.15
C LEU A 188 11.83 9.41 -3.48
N SER A 189 11.05 9.08 -4.51
CA SER A 189 9.87 9.86 -4.92
C SER A 189 8.76 9.83 -3.86
N ASN A 190 8.77 8.81 -3.00
CA ASN A 190 7.76 8.62 -1.96
C ASN A 190 8.15 9.24 -0.60
N LEU A 191 9.27 9.96 -0.50
CA LEU A 191 9.70 10.60 0.76
C LEU A 191 8.94 11.89 1.09
#